data_AF-A0AAU3LD19-F1
#
_entry.id   AF-A0AAU3LD19-F1
#
_cell.length_a   1.000
_cell.length_b   1.000
_cell.length_c   1.000
_cell.angle_alpha   90.00
_cell.angle_beta   90.00
_cell.angle_gamma   90.00
#
_symmetry.space_group_name_H-M   'P 1'
#
loop_
_entity.id
_entity.type
_entity.pdbx_description
1 polymer ?
#
loop_
_entity_poly.entity_id
_entity_poly.type
_entity_poly.pdbx_seq_one_letter_code
_entity_poly.pdbx_strand_id
1 'polypeptide(L)'
;MRHPLDPRDFGYSLGTSQRPKGIELWSRADKACRVIGPMGSGKTLRFFAPTIRQWSGPVLATSTKPDLVELTLDARRRDGRPILVFDPQNIAPSLPRVRWSPITGASETEIAMMRAKAFVAGSRTPGSAAQSSEGSAFYKGQASKVLAAFLHAASLDGANLDWVLKWARKLTDPAPLGILNAHPGAGPGWADMLRTATTGDSRTVGNTASTLDAALEPLMHQSVLQALQGESESPTDFREFLDAEGTIYLLGKDSEVNSVAPLTTAVTEDLLDVAEAHAIASPAGRLDPPLLAALDEAPNVAPIPSLRQRVADGRGRGITVIYGLQGWASARARFGEDTANELASFTNHVIVFGGAKDPAFLKDMSDLCGQVERVRTTKTTTGGDRGGHSTATHMALEPVLRGDEIRSLPEGHALLLADTLPPVVTRLDGMWTWDSWSEIEGHVYDLREANEAERSRQAAGKRNQAQAHAATWAIHQGAAAA
;
A
#
# COMPACT_ATOMS: atom_id res chain seq x y z
N MET A 1 -3.66 11.72 -40.77
CA MET A 1 -3.76 12.72 -39.68
C MET A 1 -3.35 12.04 -38.39
N ARG A 2 -2.25 12.45 -37.76
CA ARG A 2 -1.93 11.97 -36.41
C ARG A 2 -2.90 12.69 -35.47
N HIS A 3 -3.79 11.96 -34.80
CA HIS A 3 -4.48 12.53 -33.65
C HIS A 3 -3.41 13.13 -32.72
N PRO A 4 -3.59 14.36 -32.19
CA PRO A 4 -2.67 14.86 -31.17
C PRO A 4 -2.69 13.82 -30.03
N LEU A 5 -1.52 13.27 -29.73
CA LEU A 5 -1.34 12.29 -28.65
C LEU A 5 -1.77 12.99 -27.36
N ASP A 6 -2.83 12.48 -26.71
CA ASP A 6 -3.22 12.95 -25.40
C ASP A 6 -2.19 12.39 -24.39
N PRO A 7 -1.45 13.22 -23.65
CA PRO A 7 -0.48 12.74 -22.67
C PRO A 7 -1.08 11.78 -21.63
N ARG A 8 -2.39 11.88 -21.37
CA ARG A 8 -3.13 10.99 -20.47
C ARG A 8 -3.16 9.54 -20.94
N ASP A 9 -3.06 9.30 -22.25
CA ASP A 9 -3.04 7.94 -22.81
C ASP A 9 -1.71 7.22 -22.55
N PHE A 10 -0.65 7.96 -22.21
CA PHE A 10 0.72 7.43 -22.13
C PHE A 10 1.37 7.61 -20.76
N GLY A 11 0.69 8.25 -19.81
CA GLY A 11 1.37 8.83 -18.66
C GLY A 11 0.48 9.42 -17.58
N TYR A 12 1.15 10.05 -16.61
CA TYR A 12 0.51 10.77 -15.52
C TYR A 12 1.14 12.15 -15.33
N SER A 13 0.34 13.11 -14.88
CA SER A 13 0.80 14.48 -14.69
C SER A 13 1.73 14.60 -13.48
N LEU A 14 2.81 15.36 -13.65
CA LEU A 14 3.71 15.82 -12.58
C LEU A 14 3.42 17.28 -12.19
N GLY A 15 2.31 17.84 -12.66
CA GLY A 15 1.87 19.21 -12.42
C GLY A 15 2.37 20.21 -13.46
N THR A 16 2.40 21.49 -13.08
CA THR A 16 2.86 22.60 -13.93
C THR A 16 4.11 23.24 -13.35
N SER A 17 5.15 23.37 -14.14
CA SER A 17 6.40 23.99 -13.73
C SER A 17 6.20 25.46 -13.34
N GLN A 18 6.79 25.88 -12.21
CA GLN A 18 6.91 27.30 -11.85
C GLN A 18 8.07 27.98 -12.58
N ARG A 19 9.12 27.24 -12.94
CA ARG A 19 10.33 27.75 -13.63
C ARG A 19 10.92 26.66 -14.54
N PRO A 20 10.77 26.76 -15.88
CA PRO A 20 10.05 27.81 -16.61
C PRO A 20 8.55 27.78 -16.29
N LYS A 21 7.90 28.94 -16.22
CA LYS A 21 6.50 29.05 -15.74
C LYS A 21 5.52 28.50 -16.78
N GLY A 22 4.60 27.65 -16.33
CA GLY A 22 3.43 27.22 -17.10
C GLY A 22 3.66 26.04 -18.04
N ILE A 23 4.81 25.37 -17.96
CA ILE A 23 5.06 24.14 -18.72
C ILE A 23 4.38 22.98 -18.00
N GLU A 24 3.51 22.25 -18.71
CA GLU A 24 2.95 20.99 -18.22
C GLU A 24 4.04 19.91 -18.17
N LEU A 25 4.11 19.21 -17.04
CA LEU A 25 5.06 18.14 -16.81
C LEU A 25 4.30 16.82 -16.81
N TRP A 26 4.77 15.89 -17.63
CA TRP A 26 4.17 14.57 -17.77
C TRP A 26 5.24 13.49 -17.59
N SER A 27 4.91 12.46 -16.84
CA SER A 27 5.69 11.24 -16.77
C SER A 27 5.12 10.19 -17.70
N ARG A 28 5.96 9.28 -18.18
CA ARG A 28 5.49 8.06 -18.84
C ARG A 28 4.86 7.13 -17.80
N ALA A 29 3.85 6.38 -18.23
CA ALA A 29 3.15 5.44 -17.36
C ALA A 29 4.10 4.43 -16.71
N ASP A 30 5.20 4.02 -17.36
CA ASP A 30 6.11 2.99 -16.87
C ASP A 30 7.15 3.48 -15.82
N LYS A 31 6.99 4.70 -15.28
CA LYS A 31 7.90 5.30 -14.31
C LYS A 31 7.31 5.25 -12.91
N ALA A 32 8.13 4.86 -11.94
CA ALA A 32 7.75 4.86 -10.54
C ALA A 32 7.87 6.25 -9.92
N CYS A 33 6.99 6.57 -8.98
CA CYS A 33 7.00 7.87 -8.29
C CYS A 33 6.85 7.72 -6.78
N ARG A 34 7.73 8.39 -6.04
CA ARG A 34 7.64 8.57 -4.60
C ARG A 34 7.05 9.93 -4.28
N VAL A 35 5.97 9.96 -3.50
CA VAL A 35 5.30 11.20 -3.10
C VAL A 35 5.43 11.39 -1.59
N ILE A 36 6.16 12.42 -1.17
CA ILE A 36 6.42 12.71 0.25
C ILE A 36 5.72 14.01 0.63
N GLY A 37 4.92 13.96 1.69
CA GLY A 37 4.29 15.16 2.23
C GLY A 37 3.61 14.89 3.57
N PRO A 38 3.71 15.79 4.56
CA PRO A 38 3.07 15.60 5.86
C PRO A 38 1.54 15.50 5.73
N MET A 39 0.88 15.07 6.80
CA MET A 39 -0.59 15.12 6.88
C MET A 39 -1.10 16.53 6.56
N GLY A 40 -2.15 16.62 5.72
CA GLY A 40 -2.72 17.91 5.30
C GLY A 40 -2.02 18.61 4.13
N SER A 41 -0.94 18.05 3.57
CA SER A 41 -0.25 18.63 2.38
C SER A 41 -1.06 18.57 1.08
N GLY A 42 -2.16 17.81 1.06
CA GLY A 42 -3.03 17.67 -0.10
C GLY A 42 -2.63 16.61 -1.11
N LYS A 43 -1.67 15.70 -0.80
CA LYS A 43 -1.24 14.59 -1.69
C LYS A 43 -2.41 13.88 -2.37
N THR A 44 -3.44 13.54 -1.60
CA THR A 44 -4.63 12.82 -2.06
C THR A 44 -5.38 13.63 -3.13
N LEU A 45 -5.79 14.87 -2.81
CA LEU A 45 -6.59 15.73 -3.70
C LEU A 45 -5.80 16.38 -4.86
N ARG A 46 -4.48 16.48 -4.73
CA ARG A 46 -3.60 17.19 -5.69
C ARG A 46 -2.80 16.25 -6.58
N PHE A 47 -2.68 14.97 -6.21
CA PHE A 47 -1.85 14.03 -6.97
C PHE A 47 -2.49 12.65 -7.13
N PHE A 48 -2.79 11.93 -6.04
CA PHE A 48 -3.29 10.55 -6.13
C PHE A 48 -4.66 10.45 -6.80
N ALA A 49 -5.66 11.18 -6.30
CA ALA A 49 -7.00 11.15 -6.87
C ALA A 49 -7.03 11.63 -8.33
N PRO A 50 -6.37 12.76 -8.70
CA PRO A 50 -6.20 13.13 -10.11
C PRO A 50 -5.62 12.01 -10.98
N THR A 51 -4.54 11.38 -10.52
CA THR A 51 -3.84 10.33 -11.26
C THR A 51 -4.73 9.11 -11.46
N ILE A 52 -5.41 8.64 -10.40
CA ILE A 52 -6.32 7.49 -10.46
C ILE A 52 -7.49 7.77 -11.43
N ARG A 53 -8.09 8.96 -11.39
CA ARG A 53 -9.22 9.31 -12.27
C ARG A 53 -8.85 9.30 -13.75
N GLN A 54 -7.63 9.71 -14.06
CA GLN A 54 -7.14 9.84 -15.44
C GLN A 54 -6.48 8.56 -15.96
N TRP A 55 -6.21 7.58 -15.10
CA TRP A 55 -5.50 6.37 -15.49
C TRP A 55 -6.34 5.49 -16.42
N SER A 56 -5.80 5.10 -17.57
CA SER A 56 -6.56 4.31 -18.54
C SER A 56 -6.69 2.83 -18.16
N GLY A 57 -5.68 2.24 -17.50
CA GLY A 57 -5.66 0.81 -17.18
C GLY A 57 -6.28 0.44 -15.83
N PRO A 58 -6.04 -0.79 -15.36
CA PRO A 58 -6.47 -1.23 -14.04
C PRO A 58 -5.75 -0.45 -12.92
N VAL A 59 -6.38 -0.38 -11.74
CA VAL A 59 -5.86 0.37 -10.59
C VAL A 59 -5.95 -0.46 -9.31
N LEU A 60 -4.86 -0.50 -8.57
CA LEU A 60 -4.80 -0.87 -7.16
C LEU A 60 -4.53 0.40 -6.35
N ALA A 61 -5.47 0.81 -5.50
CA ALA A 61 -5.33 1.99 -4.65
C ALA A 61 -5.38 1.62 -3.16
N THR A 62 -4.49 2.17 -2.35
CA THR A 62 -4.54 2.03 -0.88
C THR A 62 -4.97 3.33 -0.22
N SER A 63 -5.83 3.27 0.81
CA SER A 63 -6.11 4.42 1.66
C SER A 63 -6.46 4.01 3.10
N THR A 64 -6.09 4.86 4.06
CA THR A 64 -6.55 4.76 5.45
C THR A 64 -7.94 5.36 5.67
N LYS A 65 -8.51 6.02 4.65
CA LYS A 65 -9.79 6.73 4.68
C LYS A 65 -10.61 6.39 3.43
N PRO A 66 -11.92 6.67 3.42
CA PRO A 66 -12.73 6.51 2.21
C PRO A 66 -12.43 7.58 1.14
N ASP A 67 -11.55 8.54 1.40
CA ASP A 67 -11.33 9.71 0.53
C ASP A 67 -10.93 9.35 -0.91
N LEU A 68 -9.97 8.44 -1.11
CA LEU A 68 -9.59 8.03 -2.47
C LEU A 68 -10.73 7.34 -3.21
N VAL A 69 -11.49 6.47 -2.55
CA VAL A 69 -12.64 5.83 -3.21
C VAL A 69 -13.73 6.86 -3.50
N GLU A 70 -14.08 7.70 -2.53
CA GLU A 70 -15.04 8.80 -2.69
C GLU A 70 -14.69 9.71 -3.87
N LEU A 71 -13.43 10.13 -3.98
CA LEU A 71 -12.97 11.07 -4.99
C LEU A 71 -12.78 10.47 -6.37
N THR A 72 -12.81 9.16 -6.54
CA THR A 72 -12.42 8.51 -7.81
C THR A 72 -13.43 7.48 -8.33
N LEU A 73 -14.38 7.04 -7.50
CA LEU A 73 -15.31 5.97 -7.82
C LEU A 73 -16.09 6.20 -9.12
N ASP A 74 -16.66 7.40 -9.31
CA ASP A 74 -17.47 7.72 -10.48
C ASP A 74 -16.65 7.63 -11.77
N ALA A 75 -15.41 8.13 -11.78
CA ALA A 75 -14.53 8.03 -12.93
C ALA A 75 -14.10 6.58 -13.20
N ARG A 76 -13.80 5.82 -12.14
CA ARG A 76 -13.34 4.43 -12.25
C ARG A 76 -14.44 3.44 -12.64
N ARG A 77 -15.72 3.77 -12.40
CA ARG A 77 -16.89 2.96 -12.80
C ARG A 77 -17.37 3.20 -14.22
N ARG A 78 -16.83 4.22 -14.91
CA ARG A 78 -17.22 4.51 -16.29
C ARG A 78 -16.98 3.27 -17.16
N ASP A 79 -17.81 3.14 -18.18
CA ASP A 79 -17.75 2.05 -19.16
C ASP A 79 -17.89 0.63 -18.57
N GLY A 80 -18.46 0.52 -17.36
CA GLY A 80 -18.78 -0.78 -16.74
C GLY A 80 -17.60 -1.46 -16.06
N ARG A 81 -16.48 -0.77 -15.87
CA ARG A 81 -15.28 -1.31 -15.20
C ARG A 81 -15.60 -1.80 -13.79
N PRO A 82 -15.13 -3.01 -13.40
CA PRO A 82 -15.45 -3.58 -12.10
C PRO A 82 -14.75 -2.80 -10.98
N ILE A 83 -15.49 -2.56 -9.89
CA ILE A 83 -14.96 -1.96 -8.67
C ILE A 83 -15.08 -2.95 -7.53
N LEU A 84 -13.97 -3.18 -6.85
CA LEU A 84 -13.92 -4.01 -5.66
C LEU A 84 -13.27 -3.25 -4.51
N VAL A 85 -13.70 -3.53 -3.29
CA VAL A 85 -13.05 -3.04 -2.07
C VAL A 85 -12.59 -4.19 -1.20
N PHE A 86 -11.35 -4.13 -0.71
CA PHE A 86 -10.95 -4.92 0.44
C PHE A 86 -11.10 -4.05 1.68
N ASP A 87 -12.18 -4.29 2.42
CA ASP A 87 -12.63 -3.41 3.50
C ASP A 87 -12.94 -4.19 4.80
N PRO A 88 -11.91 -4.70 5.49
CA PRO A 88 -12.06 -5.42 6.76
C PRO A 88 -12.66 -4.58 7.90
N GLN A 89 -12.61 -3.25 7.78
CA GLN A 89 -13.06 -2.28 8.79
C GLN A 89 -14.43 -1.66 8.47
N ASN A 90 -15.09 -2.09 7.39
CA ASN A 90 -16.42 -1.65 6.99
C ASN A 90 -16.51 -0.12 6.74
N ILE A 91 -15.46 0.44 6.16
CA ILE A 91 -15.29 1.83 5.75
C ILE A 91 -16.25 2.20 4.59
N ALA A 92 -16.31 1.39 3.53
CA ALA A 92 -17.13 1.61 2.34
C ALA A 92 -18.05 0.39 2.04
N PRO A 93 -18.99 0.08 2.94
CA PRO A 93 -19.72 -1.19 2.90
C PRO A 93 -20.73 -1.32 1.75
N SER A 94 -21.12 -0.22 1.10
CA SER A 94 -22.05 -0.24 -0.03
C SER A 94 -21.41 -0.77 -1.34
N LEU A 95 -20.09 -0.95 -1.35
CA LEU A 95 -19.34 -1.37 -2.54
C LEU A 95 -19.12 -2.89 -2.56
N PRO A 96 -19.05 -3.51 -3.76
CA PRO A 96 -18.71 -4.92 -3.89
C PRO A 96 -17.36 -5.23 -3.27
N ARG A 97 -17.24 -6.35 -2.56
CA ARG A 97 -16.03 -6.72 -1.84
C ARG A 97 -15.13 -7.62 -2.67
N VAL A 98 -13.82 -7.50 -2.47
CA VAL A 98 -12.86 -8.52 -2.90
C VAL A 98 -13.16 -9.80 -2.12
N ARG A 99 -13.51 -10.87 -2.84
CA ARG A 99 -13.60 -12.23 -2.30
C ARG A 99 -12.22 -12.88 -2.39
N TRP A 100 -11.56 -13.03 -1.24
CA TRP A 100 -10.20 -13.57 -1.18
C TRP A 100 -10.00 -14.40 0.08
N SER A 101 -9.33 -15.55 -0.06
CA SER A 101 -8.95 -16.41 1.04
C SER A 101 -7.48 -16.78 0.91
N PRO A 102 -6.71 -16.76 2.02
CA PRO A 102 -5.30 -17.15 1.98
C PRO A 102 -5.10 -18.63 1.64
N ILE A 103 -6.15 -19.46 1.75
CA ILE A 103 -6.12 -20.90 1.49
C ILE A 103 -6.32 -21.21 0.00
N THR A 104 -7.14 -20.44 -0.71
CA THR A 104 -7.53 -20.77 -2.10
C THR A 104 -6.33 -20.76 -3.04
N GLY A 105 -5.94 -21.91 -3.59
CA GLY A 105 -4.76 -22.04 -4.46
C GLY A 105 -3.45 -22.31 -3.71
N ALA A 106 -3.48 -22.37 -2.37
CA ALA A 106 -2.32 -22.75 -1.56
C ALA A 106 -1.98 -24.26 -1.64
N SER A 107 -2.70 -25.03 -2.46
CA SER A 107 -2.24 -26.35 -2.92
C SER A 107 -0.93 -26.24 -3.71
N GLU A 108 -0.68 -25.11 -4.36
CA GLU A 108 0.62 -24.77 -4.93
C GLU A 108 1.55 -24.21 -3.85
N THR A 109 2.72 -24.83 -3.70
CA THR A 109 3.66 -24.54 -2.61
C THR A 109 4.20 -23.11 -2.65
N GLU A 110 4.41 -22.56 -3.84
CA GLU A 110 4.89 -21.18 -4.02
C GLU A 110 3.83 -20.16 -3.56
N ILE A 111 2.56 -20.39 -3.88
CA ILE A 111 1.43 -19.53 -3.45
C ILE A 111 1.31 -19.56 -1.92
N ALA A 112 1.37 -20.75 -1.31
CA ALA A 112 1.32 -20.90 0.14
C ALA A 112 2.46 -20.13 0.84
N MET A 113 3.69 -20.25 0.34
CA MET A 113 4.87 -19.59 0.90
C MET A 113 4.81 -18.07 0.73
N MET A 114 4.44 -17.59 -0.46
CA MET A 114 4.31 -16.18 -0.79
C MET A 114 3.29 -15.48 0.13
N ARG A 115 2.08 -16.05 0.26
CA ARG A 115 1.04 -15.49 1.12
C ARG A 115 1.44 -15.48 2.58
N ALA A 116 2.06 -16.55 3.06
CA ALA A 116 2.54 -16.61 4.44
C ALA A 116 3.61 -15.54 4.74
N LYS A 117 4.57 -15.33 3.82
CA LYS A 117 5.56 -14.26 3.94
C LYS A 117 4.89 -12.88 3.96
N ALA A 118 3.90 -12.65 3.10
CA ALA A 118 3.18 -11.38 3.05
C ALA A 118 2.42 -11.08 4.35
N PHE A 119 1.73 -12.07 4.93
CA PHE A 119 1.08 -11.95 6.24
C PHE A 119 2.07 -11.58 7.34
N VAL A 120 3.16 -12.34 7.46
CA VAL A 120 4.14 -12.16 8.54
C VAL A 120 4.91 -10.86 8.40
N ALA A 121 5.16 -10.39 7.17
CA ALA A 121 5.84 -9.11 6.97
C ALA A 121 4.91 -7.90 7.22
N GLY A 122 3.60 -8.07 6.97
CA GLY A 122 2.60 -7.06 7.26
C GLY A 122 2.34 -6.85 8.76
N SER A 123 2.75 -7.77 9.63
CA SER A 123 2.55 -7.64 11.08
C SER A 123 3.56 -6.68 11.73
N ARG A 124 3.10 -5.98 12.77
CA ARG A 124 3.97 -5.21 13.67
C ARG A 124 4.28 -6.08 14.87
N THR A 125 5.54 -6.32 15.15
CA THR A 125 5.93 -7.04 16.37
C THR A 125 6.11 -6.02 17.50
N PRO A 126 5.36 -6.09 18.61
CA PRO A 126 5.54 -5.18 19.74
C PRO A 126 6.98 -5.24 20.27
N GLY A 127 7.59 -4.07 20.48
CA GLY A 127 8.98 -3.95 20.98
C GLY A 127 10.07 -3.88 19.90
N SER A 128 9.73 -3.92 18.61
CA SER A 128 10.73 -3.86 17.51
C SER A 128 11.09 -2.44 17.06
N ALA A 129 10.71 -1.38 17.80
CA ALA A 129 10.95 0.02 17.43
C ALA A 129 12.44 0.44 17.41
N ALA A 130 13.38 -0.47 17.72
CA ALA A 130 14.82 -0.18 17.70
C ALA A 130 15.72 -1.38 17.39
N GLN A 131 15.21 -2.50 16.87
CA GLN A 131 16.06 -3.65 16.56
C GLN A 131 15.80 -4.21 15.16
N SER A 132 16.54 -3.66 14.20
CA SER A 132 17.09 -4.40 13.06
C SER A 132 18.07 -5.49 13.54
N SER A 133 17.61 -6.42 14.39
CA SER A 133 18.41 -7.56 14.79
C SER A 133 18.08 -8.76 13.92
N GLU A 134 19.11 -9.49 13.48
CA GLU A 134 18.99 -10.76 12.73
C GLU A 134 18.00 -11.74 13.40
N GLY A 135 17.84 -11.66 14.72
CA GLY A 135 16.87 -12.43 15.49
C GLY A 135 15.42 -12.19 15.06
N SER A 136 15.00 -10.95 14.82
CA SER A 136 13.64 -10.64 14.35
C SER A 136 13.36 -11.23 12.96
N ALA A 137 14.33 -11.12 12.05
CA ALA A 137 14.23 -11.69 10.71
C ALA A 137 14.16 -13.23 10.75
N PHE A 138 14.95 -13.87 11.63
CA PHE A 138 14.92 -15.32 11.84
C PHE A 138 13.53 -15.81 12.26
N TYR A 139 12.91 -15.18 13.27
CA TYR A 139 11.58 -15.61 13.75
C TYR A 139 10.48 -15.33 12.73
N LYS A 140 10.54 -14.22 11.99
CA LYS A 140 9.63 -13.98 10.85
C LYS A 140 9.77 -15.05 9.78
N GLY A 141 11.00 -15.50 9.49
CA GLY A 141 11.26 -16.61 8.58
C GLY A 141 10.65 -17.92 9.04
N GLN A 142 10.78 -18.27 10.33
CA GLN A 142 10.16 -19.49 10.89
C GLN A 142 8.63 -19.41 10.91
N ALA A 143 8.07 -18.29 11.36
CA ALA A 143 6.61 -18.09 11.37
C ALA A 143 6.01 -18.17 9.96
N SER A 144 6.71 -17.65 8.95
CA SER A 144 6.30 -17.76 7.54
C SER A 144 6.27 -19.22 7.08
N LYS A 145 7.25 -20.05 7.46
CA LYS A 145 7.26 -21.49 7.13
C LYS A 145 6.09 -22.24 7.77
N VAL A 146 5.83 -21.98 9.05
CA VAL A 146 4.72 -22.59 9.78
C VAL A 146 3.38 -22.20 9.15
N LEU A 147 3.16 -20.91 8.91
CA LEU A 147 1.93 -20.44 8.29
C LEU A 147 1.76 -20.99 6.87
N ALA A 148 2.83 -21.02 6.07
CA ALA A 148 2.79 -21.60 4.73
C ALA A 148 2.34 -23.06 4.78
N ALA A 149 2.95 -23.86 5.67
CA ALA A 149 2.60 -25.26 5.84
C ALA A 149 1.14 -25.45 6.28
N PHE A 150 0.60 -24.58 7.13
CA PHE A 150 -0.81 -24.62 7.51
C PHE A 150 -1.74 -24.25 6.37
N LEU A 151 -1.43 -23.20 5.59
CA LEU A 151 -2.24 -22.83 4.41
C LEU A 151 -2.23 -23.94 3.36
N HIS A 152 -1.07 -24.56 3.12
CA HIS A 152 -0.92 -25.68 2.20
C HIS A 152 -1.70 -26.90 2.67
N ALA A 153 -1.51 -27.32 3.92
CA ALA A 153 -2.27 -28.43 4.50
C ALA A 153 -3.79 -28.19 4.44
N ALA A 154 -4.24 -26.98 4.78
CA ALA A 154 -5.65 -26.62 4.72
C ALA A 154 -6.21 -26.70 3.29
N SER A 155 -5.45 -26.21 2.30
CA SER A 155 -5.88 -26.26 0.89
C SER A 155 -5.94 -27.69 0.35
N LEU A 156 -5.07 -28.59 0.81
CA LEU A 156 -5.07 -30.00 0.38
C LEU A 156 -6.22 -30.79 1.01
N ASP A 157 -6.53 -30.53 2.29
CA ASP A 157 -7.57 -31.26 3.05
C ASP A 157 -8.97 -30.64 2.91
N GLY A 158 -9.10 -29.48 2.25
CA GLY A 158 -10.35 -28.73 2.15
C GLY A 158 -10.76 -28.05 3.47
N ALA A 159 -9.80 -27.83 4.38
CA ALA A 159 -10.04 -27.16 5.64
C ALA A 159 -10.20 -25.64 5.46
N ASN A 160 -10.94 -25.01 6.35
CA ASN A 160 -11.17 -23.56 6.35
C ASN A 160 -10.20 -22.81 7.27
N LEU A 161 -10.36 -21.49 7.36
CA LEU A 161 -9.46 -20.64 8.15
C LEU A 161 -9.57 -20.89 9.65
N ASP A 162 -10.70 -21.41 10.14
CA ASP A 162 -10.86 -21.76 11.56
C ASP A 162 -9.90 -22.88 11.98
N TRP A 163 -9.66 -23.84 11.07
CA TRP A 163 -8.67 -24.89 11.29
C TRP A 163 -7.24 -24.35 11.32
N VAL A 164 -6.91 -23.44 10.41
CA VAL A 164 -5.59 -22.77 10.41
C VAL A 164 -5.36 -22.02 11.72
N LEU A 165 -6.37 -21.28 12.21
CA LEU A 165 -6.31 -20.60 13.51
C LEU A 165 -6.19 -21.57 14.67
N LYS A 166 -6.88 -22.72 14.61
CA LYS A 166 -6.76 -23.79 15.61
C LYS A 166 -5.34 -24.36 15.66
N TRP A 167 -4.73 -24.63 14.50
CA TRP A 167 -3.36 -25.14 14.40
C TRP A 167 -2.33 -24.10 14.87
N ALA A 168 -2.54 -22.82 14.57
CA ALA A 168 -1.67 -21.73 15.05
C ALA A 168 -1.61 -21.64 16.59
N ARG A 169 -2.76 -21.82 17.27
CA ARG A 169 -2.82 -21.83 18.74
C ARG A 169 -2.14 -23.03 19.39
N LYS A 170 -1.94 -24.12 18.64
CA LYS A 170 -1.31 -25.35 19.11
C LYS A 170 -0.41 -25.92 18.03
N LEU A 171 0.82 -25.40 17.95
CA LEU A 171 1.83 -25.85 16.97
C LEU A 171 2.18 -27.36 17.07
N THR A 172 1.81 -28.01 18.16
CA THR A 172 1.97 -29.46 18.38
C THR A 172 0.78 -30.29 17.88
N ASP A 173 -0.22 -29.67 17.24
CA ASP A 173 -1.33 -30.38 16.61
C ASP A 173 -0.77 -31.32 15.51
N PRO A 174 -1.06 -32.64 15.55
CA PRO A 174 -0.52 -33.58 14.58
C PRO A 174 -1.21 -33.49 13.21
N ALA A 175 -2.37 -32.85 13.10
CA ALA A 175 -3.17 -32.87 11.88
C ALA A 175 -2.45 -32.27 10.65
N PRO A 176 -1.87 -31.05 10.71
CA PRO A 176 -1.17 -30.49 9.55
C PRO A 176 0.00 -31.36 9.09
N LEU A 177 0.76 -31.91 10.04
CA LEU A 177 1.88 -32.78 9.75
C LEU A 177 1.40 -34.11 9.15
N GLY A 178 0.29 -34.66 9.63
CA GLY A 178 -0.34 -35.85 9.07
C GLY A 178 -0.78 -35.63 7.62
N ILE A 179 -1.46 -34.53 7.35
CA ILE A 179 -1.90 -34.14 5.99
C ILE A 179 -0.69 -34.03 5.06
N LEU A 180 0.36 -33.30 5.46
CA LEU A 180 1.55 -33.09 4.63
C LEU A 180 2.39 -34.36 4.40
N ASN A 181 2.29 -35.37 5.26
CA ASN A 181 2.97 -36.66 5.05
C ASN A 181 2.18 -37.62 4.16
N ALA A 182 0.84 -37.53 4.19
CA ALA A 182 -0.04 -38.51 3.55
C ALA A 182 -0.56 -38.04 2.19
N HIS A 183 -0.75 -36.73 1.99
CA HIS A 183 -1.41 -36.21 0.81
C HIS A 183 -0.45 -36.16 -0.40
N PRO A 184 -0.82 -36.71 -1.57
CA PRO A 184 0.09 -36.80 -2.73
C PRO A 184 0.46 -35.43 -3.34
N GLY A 185 -0.39 -34.42 -3.13
CA GLY A 185 -0.12 -33.03 -3.53
C GLY A 185 0.76 -32.25 -2.55
N ALA A 186 1.23 -32.86 -1.46
CA ALA A 186 2.14 -32.20 -0.54
C ALA A 186 3.52 -32.00 -1.18
N GLY A 187 4.05 -30.78 -1.10
CA GLY A 187 5.39 -30.48 -1.60
C GLY A 187 6.49 -31.32 -0.93
N PRO A 188 7.54 -31.74 -1.66
CA PRO A 188 8.66 -32.48 -1.07
C PRO A 188 9.27 -31.74 0.13
N GLY A 189 9.40 -32.43 1.27
CA GLY A 189 10.04 -31.88 2.48
C GLY A 189 9.21 -30.87 3.27
N TRP A 190 7.95 -30.58 2.89
CA TRP A 190 7.09 -29.64 3.62
C TRP A 190 6.72 -30.12 5.03
N ALA A 191 6.49 -31.43 5.19
CA ALA A 191 6.27 -32.03 6.50
C ALA A 191 7.51 -31.86 7.41
N ASP A 192 8.71 -32.08 6.88
CA ASP A 192 9.96 -31.89 7.63
C ASP A 192 10.22 -30.42 7.93
N MET A 193 9.95 -29.51 6.99
CA MET A 193 10.02 -28.07 7.21
C MET A 193 9.12 -27.63 8.37
N LEU A 194 7.86 -28.08 8.39
CA LEU A 194 6.94 -27.78 9.48
C LEU A 194 7.46 -28.36 10.79
N ARG A 195 7.89 -29.63 10.80
CA ARG A 195 8.44 -30.29 11.98
C ARG A 195 9.63 -29.51 12.54
N THR A 196 10.61 -29.14 11.72
CA THR A 196 11.78 -28.37 12.17
C THR A 196 11.41 -26.99 12.70
N ALA A 197 10.39 -26.33 12.14
CA ALA A 197 9.95 -25.03 12.62
C ALA A 197 9.14 -25.09 13.93
N THR A 198 8.51 -26.23 14.23
CA THR A 198 7.68 -26.42 15.44
C THR A 198 8.33 -27.30 16.52
N THR A 199 9.47 -27.93 16.23
CA THR A 199 10.23 -28.77 17.17
C THR A 199 11.62 -28.20 17.38
N GLY A 200 12.01 -27.98 18.63
CA GLY A 200 13.29 -27.36 18.98
C GLY A 200 13.27 -26.82 20.42
N ASP A 201 14.21 -25.93 20.71
CA ASP A 201 14.27 -25.23 21.99
C ASP A 201 12.97 -24.46 22.27
N SER A 202 12.48 -24.55 23.51
CA SER A 202 11.15 -24.02 23.90
C SER A 202 11.04 -22.51 23.71
N ARG A 203 12.14 -21.76 23.88
CA ARG A 203 12.16 -20.32 23.64
C ARG A 203 12.03 -20.00 22.15
N THR A 204 12.69 -20.78 21.30
CA THR A 204 12.65 -20.58 19.85
C THR A 204 11.25 -20.86 19.29
N VAL A 205 10.63 -21.97 19.70
CA VAL A 205 9.25 -22.31 19.32
C VAL A 205 8.27 -21.26 19.87
N GLY A 206 8.45 -20.82 21.13
CA GLY A 206 7.65 -19.77 21.74
C GLY A 206 7.70 -18.45 20.97
N ASN A 207 8.90 -17.97 20.60
CA ASN A 207 9.06 -16.73 19.82
C ASN A 207 8.46 -16.85 18.41
N THR A 208 8.57 -18.02 17.79
CA THR A 208 7.94 -18.31 16.50
C THR A 208 6.42 -18.27 16.61
N ALA A 209 5.85 -18.88 17.65
CA ALA A 209 4.41 -18.84 17.94
C ALA A 209 3.93 -17.40 18.17
N SER A 210 4.62 -16.60 18.98
CA SER A 210 4.26 -15.19 19.20
C SER A 210 4.32 -14.34 17.92
N THR A 211 5.27 -14.63 17.02
CA THR A 211 5.37 -13.96 15.72
C THR A 211 4.22 -14.37 14.79
N LEU A 212 3.83 -15.65 14.82
CA LEU A 212 2.68 -16.17 14.07
C LEU A 212 1.36 -15.58 14.60
N ASP A 213 1.18 -15.52 15.92
CA ASP A 213 0.00 -14.94 16.56
C ASP A 213 -0.17 -13.46 16.16
N ALA A 214 0.91 -12.67 16.16
CA ALA A 214 0.87 -11.29 15.70
C ALA A 214 0.51 -11.14 14.21
N ALA A 215 0.88 -12.13 13.37
CA ALA A 215 0.50 -12.13 11.95
C ALA A 215 -0.97 -12.51 11.74
N LEU A 216 -1.53 -13.35 12.61
CA LEU A 216 -2.90 -13.85 12.52
C LEU A 216 -3.90 -13.06 13.37
N GLU A 217 -3.44 -12.13 14.21
CA GLU A 217 -4.29 -11.22 14.99
C GLU A 217 -5.45 -10.62 14.19
N PRO A 218 -5.26 -10.12 12.94
CA PRO A 218 -6.37 -9.54 12.17
C PRO A 218 -7.51 -10.52 11.93
N LEU A 219 -7.19 -11.81 11.79
CA LEU A 219 -8.16 -12.89 11.56
C LEU A 219 -8.96 -13.25 12.82
N MET A 220 -8.59 -12.72 13.98
CA MET A 220 -9.36 -12.91 15.23
C MET A 220 -10.59 -11.99 15.28
N HIS A 221 -10.69 -11.01 14.37
CA HIS A 221 -11.86 -10.15 14.27
C HIS A 221 -12.93 -10.77 13.37
N GLN A 222 -14.15 -10.91 13.92
CA GLN A 222 -15.28 -11.49 13.18
C GLN A 222 -15.57 -10.76 11.86
N SER A 223 -15.43 -9.43 11.82
CA SER A 223 -15.66 -8.64 10.61
C SER A 223 -14.67 -8.97 9.49
N VAL A 224 -13.44 -9.34 9.86
CA VAL A 224 -12.38 -9.74 8.93
C VAL A 224 -12.65 -11.13 8.37
N LEU A 225 -12.98 -12.10 9.23
CA LEU A 225 -13.35 -13.45 8.78
C LEU A 225 -14.54 -13.40 7.82
N GLN A 226 -15.57 -12.62 8.14
CA GLN A 226 -16.72 -12.41 7.25
C GLN A 226 -16.34 -11.75 5.92
N ALA A 227 -15.36 -10.83 5.91
CA ALA A 227 -14.87 -10.23 4.68
C ALA A 227 -14.10 -11.23 3.79
N LEU A 228 -13.45 -12.23 4.39
CA LEU A 228 -12.64 -13.24 3.68
C LEU A 228 -13.44 -14.49 3.27
N GLN A 229 -14.46 -14.86 4.04
CA GLN A 229 -15.23 -16.11 3.89
C GLN A 229 -16.58 -15.91 3.17
N GLY A 230 -16.69 -14.96 2.24
CA GLY A 230 -17.95 -14.65 1.54
C GLY A 230 -18.77 -15.88 1.15
N GLU A 231 -20.06 -15.88 1.51
CA GLU A 231 -20.95 -17.04 1.43
C GLU A 231 -20.98 -17.65 0.00
N SER A 232 -20.50 -18.88 -0.14
CA SER A 232 -20.74 -19.79 -1.30
C SER A 232 -20.34 -19.33 -2.72
N GLU A 233 -19.74 -18.16 -2.91
CA GLU A 233 -19.32 -17.66 -4.22
C GLU A 233 -17.83 -17.91 -4.51
N SER A 234 -17.49 -18.08 -5.80
CA SER A 234 -16.10 -18.26 -6.23
C SER A 234 -15.20 -17.07 -5.83
N PRO A 235 -13.92 -17.32 -5.52
CA PRO A 235 -12.92 -16.27 -5.31
C PRO A 235 -12.90 -15.25 -6.45
N THR A 236 -12.46 -14.03 -6.15
CA THR A 236 -12.26 -13.02 -7.20
C THR A 236 -11.19 -13.48 -8.17
N ASP A 237 -11.52 -13.55 -9.46
CA ASP A 237 -10.52 -13.78 -10.50
C ASP A 237 -9.81 -12.45 -10.81
N PHE A 238 -8.58 -12.31 -10.31
CA PHE A 238 -7.78 -11.13 -10.56
C PHE A 238 -7.37 -10.97 -12.02
N ARG A 239 -7.31 -12.06 -12.81
CA ARG A 239 -6.99 -11.97 -14.24
C ARG A 239 -8.16 -11.34 -15.01
N GLU A 240 -9.37 -11.85 -14.81
CA GLU A 240 -10.58 -11.26 -15.41
C GLU A 240 -10.74 -9.79 -14.98
N PHE A 241 -10.45 -9.49 -13.72
CA PHE A 241 -10.47 -8.13 -13.20
C PHE A 241 -9.44 -7.21 -13.88
N LEU A 242 -8.22 -7.70 -14.16
CA LEU A 242 -7.19 -6.93 -14.88
C LEU A 242 -7.56 -6.72 -16.35
N ASP A 243 -8.06 -7.76 -17.02
CA ASP A 243 -8.56 -7.70 -18.41
C ASP A 243 -9.72 -6.71 -18.56
N ALA A 244 -10.55 -6.58 -17.51
CA ALA A 244 -11.67 -5.63 -17.45
C ALA A 244 -11.27 -4.23 -16.95
N GLU A 245 -9.96 -3.93 -16.81
CA GLU A 245 -9.43 -2.62 -16.37
C GLU A 245 -9.98 -2.16 -15.02
N GLY A 246 -10.25 -3.12 -14.14
CA GLY A 246 -10.91 -2.91 -12.86
C GLY A 246 -10.15 -2.04 -11.88
N THR A 247 -10.84 -1.59 -10.82
CA THR A 247 -10.21 -0.90 -9.68
C THR A 247 -10.47 -1.60 -8.35
N ILE A 248 -9.39 -1.90 -7.62
CA ILE A 248 -9.43 -2.42 -6.25
C ILE A 248 -8.98 -1.31 -5.32
N TYR A 249 -9.81 -1.00 -4.32
CA TYR A 249 -9.43 -0.16 -3.19
C TYR A 249 -9.15 -1.03 -1.97
N LEU A 250 -7.94 -0.95 -1.43
CA LEU A 250 -7.57 -1.54 -0.16
C LEU A 250 -7.75 -0.49 0.93
N LEU A 251 -8.79 -0.68 1.75
CA LEU A 251 -9.20 0.27 2.78
C LEU A 251 -8.82 -0.29 4.14
N GLY A 252 -8.02 0.47 4.89
CA GLY A 252 -7.61 0.02 6.20
C GLY A 252 -6.77 1.03 6.94
N LYS A 253 -7.16 1.35 8.16
CA LYS A 253 -6.34 2.10 9.09
C LYS A 253 -5.60 1.13 10.00
N ASP A 254 -4.28 1.08 9.85
CA ASP A 254 -3.43 0.33 10.76
C ASP A 254 -3.40 1.02 12.13
N SER A 255 -3.83 0.31 13.17
CA SER A 255 -3.89 0.78 14.55
C SER A 255 -3.34 -0.32 15.48
N GLU A 256 -2.92 0.05 16.69
CA GLU A 256 -2.33 -0.89 17.65
C GLU A 256 -3.27 -2.03 18.08
N VAL A 257 -4.59 -1.85 17.92
CA VAL A 257 -5.61 -2.81 18.37
C VAL A 257 -6.35 -3.49 17.21
N ASN A 258 -6.30 -2.88 16.01
CA ASN A 258 -6.95 -3.39 14.81
C ASN A 258 -5.98 -3.20 13.63
N SER A 259 -4.90 -3.98 13.59
CA SER A 259 -4.02 -4.00 12.42
C SER A 259 -4.69 -4.80 11.31
N VAL A 260 -4.80 -4.23 10.11
CA VAL A 260 -5.25 -4.94 8.91
C VAL A 260 -4.15 -5.06 7.86
N ALA A 261 -2.97 -4.52 8.18
CA ALA A 261 -1.80 -4.49 7.31
C ALA A 261 -1.34 -5.89 6.83
N PRO A 262 -1.35 -6.97 7.64
CA PRO A 262 -1.06 -8.32 7.14
C PRO A 262 -1.94 -8.74 5.96
N LEU A 263 -3.23 -8.42 6.01
CA LEU A 263 -4.21 -8.85 5.02
C LEU A 263 -4.15 -8.01 3.75
N THR A 264 -4.16 -6.69 3.90
CA THR A 264 -3.99 -5.77 2.77
C THR A 264 -2.68 -6.04 2.04
N THR A 265 -1.60 -6.34 2.77
CA THR A 265 -0.31 -6.73 2.18
C THR A 265 -0.42 -8.03 1.40
N ALA A 266 -1.04 -9.07 1.97
CA ALA A 266 -1.20 -10.35 1.29
C ALA A 266 -2.07 -10.26 0.03
N VAL A 267 -3.19 -9.52 0.07
CA VAL A 267 -4.04 -9.26 -1.09
C VAL A 267 -3.29 -8.45 -2.15
N THR A 268 -2.50 -7.46 -1.73
CA THR A 268 -1.68 -6.65 -2.65
C THR A 268 -0.66 -7.51 -3.39
N GLU A 269 0.13 -8.31 -2.65
CA GLU A 269 1.13 -9.19 -3.25
C GLU A 269 0.48 -10.17 -4.23
N ASP A 270 -0.63 -10.81 -3.85
CA ASP A 270 -1.33 -11.76 -4.72
C ASP A 270 -1.80 -11.09 -6.03
N LEU A 271 -2.40 -9.90 -5.95
CA LEU A 271 -2.78 -9.14 -7.14
C LEU A 271 -1.57 -8.75 -8.01
N LEU A 272 -0.47 -8.31 -7.41
CA LEU A 272 0.74 -7.92 -8.13
C LEU A 272 1.42 -9.12 -8.79
N ASP A 273 1.39 -10.30 -8.16
CA ASP A 273 1.90 -11.54 -8.72
C ASP A 273 1.03 -12.04 -9.87
N VAL A 274 -0.29 -12.00 -9.73
CA VAL A 274 -1.21 -12.30 -10.86
C VAL A 274 -0.99 -11.30 -12.00
N ALA A 275 -0.81 -10.02 -11.70
CA ALA A 275 -0.53 -9.00 -12.70
C ALA A 275 0.79 -9.25 -13.44
N GLU A 276 1.85 -9.65 -12.73
CA GLU A 276 3.13 -9.98 -13.34
C GLU A 276 3.06 -11.26 -14.20
N ALA A 277 2.40 -12.31 -13.71
CA ALA A 277 2.18 -13.53 -14.48
C ALA A 277 1.33 -13.26 -15.74
N HIS A 278 0.30 -12.42 -15.61
CA HIS A 278 -0.55 -12.01 -16.73
C HIS A 278 0.23 -11.17 -17.74
N ALA A 279 1.10 -10.27 -17.29
CA ALA A 279 2.02 -9.51 -18.14
C ALA A 279 2.93 -10.45 -18.95
N ILE A 280 3.57 -11.43 -18.31
CA ILE A 280 4.44 -12.42 -18.97
C ILE A 280 3.68 -13.18 -20.08
N ALA A 281 2.44 -13.56 -19.80
CA ALA A 281 1.61 -14.30 -20.74
C ALA A 281 1.00 -13.43 -21.86
N SER A 282 1.07 -12.11 -21.74
CA SER A 282 0.51 -11.18 -22.72
C SER A 282 1.39 -11.09 -23.99
N PRO A 283 0.83 -10.80 -25.19
CA PRO A 283 1.59 -10.80 -26.44
C PRO A 283 2.82 -9.89 -26.45
N ALA A 284 2.75 -8.75 -25.75
CA ALA A 284 3.85 -7.79 -25.62
C ALA A 284 4.80 -8.09 -24.44
N GLY A 285 4.55 -9.15 -23.67
CA GLY A 285 5.27 -9.47 -22.43
C GLY A 285 5.04 -8.47 -21.29
N ARG A 286 3.99 -7.64 -21.40
CA ARG A 286 3.61 -6.58 -20.47
C ARG A 286 2.10 -6.33 -20.48
N LEU A 287 1.58 -5.74 -19.42
CA LEU A 287 0.22 -5.18 -19.38
C LEU A 287 0.12 -3.95 -20.28
N ASP A 288 -0.94 -3.92 -21.08
CA ASP A 288 -1.32 -2.81 -21.94
C ASP A 288 -2.87 -2.77 -22.05
N PRO A 289 -3.56 -1.84 -21.37
CA PRO A 289 -3.00 -0.72 -20.61
C PRO A 289 -2.31 -1.15 -19.29
N PRO A 290 -1.34 -0.36 -18.78
CA PRO A 290 -0.59 -0.70 -17.57
C PRO A 290 -1.43 -0.66 -16.29
N LEU A 291 -1.09 -1.50 -15.31
CA LEU A 291 -1.65 -1.45 -13.95
C LEU A 291 -1.01 -0.30 -13.16
N LEU A 292 -1.82 0.55 -12.54
CA LEU A 292 -1.36 1.52 -11.54
C LEU A 292 -1.53 0.96 -10.13
N ALA A 293 -0.42 0.76 -9.43
CA ALA A 293 -0.38 0.61 -7.98
C ALA A 293 -0.19 1.99 -7.32
N ALA A 294 -1.32 2.64 -7.02
CA ALA A 294 -1.42 3.92 -6.31
C ALA A 294 -1.47 3.70 -4.78
N LEU A 295 -0.28 3.52 -4.20
CA LEU A 295 -0.10 3.13 -2.80
C LEU A 295 0.00 4.36 -1.88
N ASP A 296 -1.12 5.07 -1.64
CA ASP A 296 -1.13 6.15 -0.63
C ASP A 296 -0.97 5.57 0.78
N GLU A 297 -0.12 6.21 1.58
CA GLU A 297 0.31 5.73 2.89
C GLU A 297 0.83 4.28 2.91
N ALA A 298 1.60 3.89 1.88
CA ALA A 298 2.08 2.51 1.68
C ALA A 298 2.64 1.82 2.96
N PRO A 299 3.51 2.45 3.79
CA PRO A 299 4.04 1.79 4.99
C PRO A 299 2.99 1.44 6.06
N ASN A 300 1.85 2.13 6.03
CA ASN A 300 0.75 1.95 6.98
C ASN A 300 -0.30 1.00 6.45
N VAL A 301 -0.73 1.15 5.18
CA VAL A 301 -1.84 0.34 4.65
C VAL A 301 -1.35 -1.00 4.11
N ALA A 302 -0.34 -0.99 3.24
CA ALA A 302 0.15 -2.18 2.54
C ALA A 302 1.69 -2.17 2.50
N PRO A 303 2.34 -2.56 3.61
CA PRO A 303 3.79 -2.72 3.70
C PRO A 303 4.27 -3.93 2.88
N ILE A 304 4.28 -3.78 1.56
CA ILE A 304 4.62 -4.82 0.57
C ILE A 304 6.11 -5.18 0.67
N PRO A 305 6.47 -6.43 1.04
CA PRO A 305 7.86 -6.87 1.11
C PRO A 305 8.57 -6.81 -0.23
N SER A 306 7.87 -7.14 -1.32
CA SER A 306 8.42 -7.11 -2.68
C SER A 306 8.48 -5.71 -3.28
N LEU A 307 8.07 -4.63 -2.57
CA LEU A 307 7.88 -3.29 -3.15
C LEU A 307 9.10 -2.80 -3.93
N ARG A 308 10.31 -3.04 -3.39
CA ARG A 308 11.57 -2.71 -4.06
C ARG A 308 11.68 -3.39 -5.42
N GLN A 309 11.40 -4.70 -5.49
CA GLN A 309 11.43 -5.48 -6.72
C GLN A 309 10.35 -4.98 -7.69
N ARG A 310 9.14 -4.69 -7.21
CA ARG A 310 8.05 -4.16 -8.04
C ARG A 310 8.39 -2.79 -8.65
N VAL A 311 9.09 -1.93 -7.91
CA VAL A 311 9.57 -0.64 -8.43
C VAL A 311 10.68 -0.85 -9.48
N ALA A 312 11.61 -1.79 -9.25
CA ALA A 312 12.70 -2.07 -10.16
C ALA A 312 12.25 -2.74 -11.48
N ASP A 313 11.42 -3.78 -11.38
CA ASP A 313 11.06 -4.66 -12.50
C ASP A 313 9.71 -4.32 -13.13
N GLY A 314 8.82 -3.64 -12.39
CA GLY A 314 7.43 -3.38 -12.80
C GLY A 314 7.32 -2.62 -14.11
N ARG A 315 8.30 -1.75 -14.41
CA ARG A 315 8.41 -1.03 -15.69
C ARG A 315 8.31 -1.96 -16.89
N GLY A 316 9.04 -3.09 -16.87
CA GLY A 316 9.06 -4.05 -17.96
C GLY A 316 7.78 -4.86 -18.08
N ARG A 317 6.99 -4.93 -17.00
CA ARG A 317 5.75 -5.71 -16.91
C ARG A 317 4.49 -4.87 -17.13
N GLY A 318 4.60 -3.55 -17.28
CA GLY A 318 3.43 -2.68 -17.33
C GLY A 318 2.77 -2.50 -15.96
N ILE A 319 3.57 -2.52 -14.88
CA ILE A 319 3.12 -2.25 -13.51
C ILE A 319 3.78 -0.95 -13.05
N THR A 320 2.97 0.06 -12.81
CA THR A 320 3.38 1.41 -12.39
C THR A 320 3.19 1.55 -10.90
N VAL A 321 4.26 1.81 -10.16
CA VAL A 321 4.20 1.99 -8.70
C VAL A 321 4.33 3.47 -8.35
N ILE A 322 3.27 4.02 -7.75
CA ILE A 322 3.26 5.34 -7.15
C ILE A 322 2.98 5.18 -5.66
N TYR A 323 3.93 5.54 -4.80
CA TYR A 323 3.80 5.31 -3.36
C TYR A 323 3.94 6.60 -2.54
N GLY A 324 3.02 6.75 -1.59
CA GLY A 324 2.85 7.93 -0.76
C GLY A 324 3.41 7.74 0.64
N LEU A 325 4.17 8.72 1.12
CA LEU A 325 4.77 8.73 2.46
C LEU A 325 4.43 10.04 3.17
N GLN A 326 4.16 9.96 4.47
CA GLN A 326 4.04 11.16 5.30
C GLN A 326 5.41 11.81 5.58
N GLY A 327 6.46 10.98 5.62
CA GLY A 327 7.85 11.37 5.79
C GLY A 327 8.75 10.16 5.58
N TRP A 328 10.02 10.41 5.25
CA TRP A 328 10.97 9.34 4.93
C TRP A 328 11.25 8.40 6.11
N ALA A 329 11.27 8.94 7.33
CA ALA A 329 11.39 8.16 8.57
C ALA A 329 10.35 7.02 8.69
N SER A 330 9.13 7.20 8.17
CA SER A 330 8.11 6.14 8.19
C SER A 330 8.47 4.94 7.30
N ALA A 331 9.11 5.19 6.15
CA ALA A 331 9.61 4.12 5.28
C ALA A 331 10.78 3.38 5.94
N ARG A 332 11.74 4.11 6.53
CA ARG A 332 12.87 3.51 7.27
C ARG A 332 12.40 2.65 8.43
N ALA A 333 11.45 3.14 9.23
CA ALA A 333 10.88 2.40 10.35
C ALA A 333 10.15 1.12 9.90
N ARG A 334 9.51 1.15 8.73
CA ARG A 334 8.73 0.02 8.23
C ARG A 334 9.55 -1.02 7.47
N PHE A 335 10.41 -0.58 6.56
CA PHE A 335 11.14 -1.45 5.63
C PHE A 335 12.59 -1.72 6.05
N GLY A 336 13.09 -0.98 7.05
CA GLY A 336 14.52 -0.93 7.38
C GLY A 336 15.25 0.14 6.56
N GLU A 337 16.40 0.59 7.07
CA GLU A 337 17.21 1.66 6.47
C GLU A 337 17.69 1.27 5.05
N ASP A 338 18.29 0.09 4.91
CA ASP A 338 18.87 -0.37 3.64
C ASP A 338 17.81 -0.52 2.56
N THR A 339 16.71 -1.24 2.85
CA THR A 339 15.60 -1.42 1.91
C THR A 339 14.97 -0.09 1.52
N ALA A 340 14.81 0.85 2.47
CA ALA A 340 14.27 2.16 2.16
C ALA A 340 15.21 2.93 1.21
N ASN A 341 16.52 2.92 1.47
CA ASN A 341 17.50 3.58 0.60
C ASN A 341 17.54 2.95 -0.80
N GLU A 342 17.52 1.62 -0.91
CA GLU A 342 17.40 0.93 -2.21
C GLU A 342 16.12 1.32 -2.95
N LEU A 343 14.98 1.33 -2.25
CA LEU A 343 13.69 1.74 -2.81
C LEU A 343 13.74 3.19 -3.33
N ALA A 344 14.41 4.09 -2.62
CA ALA A 344 14.63 5.46 -3.09
C ALA A 344 15.46 5.51 -4.38
N SER A 345 16.53 4.71 -4.47
CA SER A 345 17.43 4.69 -5.62
C SER A 345 16.79 4.11 -6.88
N PHE A 346 15.89 3.14 -6.75
CA PHE A 346 15.18 2.57 -7.92
C PHE A 346 14.01 3.45 -8.41
N THR A 347 13.53 4.38 -7.59
CA THR A 347 12.37 5.20 -7.93
C THR A 347 12.74 6.35 -8.85
N ASN A 348 12.07 6.46 -10.00
CA ASN A 348 12.41 7.43 -11.04
C ASN A 348 12.13 8.88 -10.66
N HIS A 349 11.04 9.11 -9.93
CA HIS A 349 10.56 10.46 -9.62
C HIS A 349 10.34 10.61 -8.13
N VAL A 350 10.72 11.77 -7.58
CA VAL A 350 10.35 12.16 -6.23
C VAL A 350 9.64 13.51 -6.25
N ILE A 351 8.47 13.53 -5.61
CA ILE A 351 7.67 14.72 -5.35
C ILE A 351 7.70 14.98 -3.85
N VAL A 352 8.19 16.14 -3.42
CA VAL A 352 8.28 16.54 -2.02
C VAL A 352 7.45 17.80 -1.79
N PHE A 353 6.34 17.64 -1.08
CA PHE A 353 5.52 18.75 -0.60
C PHE A 353 6.21 19.50 0.54
N GLY A 354 5.86 20.77 0.71
CA GLY A 354 6.28 21.56 1.86
C GLY A 354 5.80 20.98 3.21
N GLY A 355 6.43 21.44 4.29
CA GLY A 355 6.07 21.11 5.68
C GLY A 355 6.76 19.89 6.29
N ALA A 356 7.71 19.26 5.59
CA ALA A 356 8.48 18.15 6.15
C ALA A 356 9.27 18.57 7.40
N LYS A 357 9.28 17.73 8.44
CA LYS A 357 9.95 17.99 9.73
C LYS A 357 11.13 17.03 9.96
N ASP A 358 11.89 16.78 8.90
CA ASP A 358 13.05 15.87 8.91
C ASP A 358 14.26 16.60 8.30
N PRO A 359 15.15 17.18 9.13
CA PRO A 359 16.30 17.95 8.65
C PRO A 359 17.28 17.13 7.82
N ALA A 360 17.46 15.84 8.14
CA ALA A 360 18.36 14.96 7.40
C ALA A 360 17.81 14.72 5.99
N PHE A 361 16.53 14.35 5.89
CA PHE A 361 15.86 14.19 4.61
C PHE A 361 15.86 15.49 3.77
N LEU A 362 15.58 16.64 4.39
CA LEU A 362 15.61 17.93 3.69
C LEU A 362 17.02 18.30 3.18
N LYS A 363 18.06 17.95 3.94
CA LYS A 363 19.45 18.10 3.51
C LYS A 363 19.73 17.18 2.31
N ASP A 364 19.32 15.92 2.36
CA ASP A 364 19.50 14.99 1.24
C ASP A 364 18.81 15.50 -0.03
N MET A 365 17.58 16.03 0.08
CA MET A 365 16.88 16.62 -1.07
C MET A 365 17.58 17.89 -1.59
N SER A 366 18.12 18.73 -0.70
CA SER A 366 18.91 19.90 -1.07
C SER A 366 20.19 19.52 -1.81
N ASP A 367 20.89 18.48 -1.34
CA ASP A 367 22.10 17.97 -1.97
C ASP A 367 21.81 17.36 -3.34
N LEU A 368 20.69 16.63 -3.50
CA LEU A 368 20.22 16.12 -4.80
C LEU A 368 19.85 17.24 -5.78
N CYS A 369 19.44 18.41 -5.29
CA CYS A 369 19.21 19.57 -6.15
C CYS A 369 20.53 20.17 -6.71
N GLY A 370 21.67 19.81 -6.13
CA GLY A 370 22.97 20.33 -6.51
C GLY A 370 23.24 21.76 -6.03
N GLN A 371 24.35 22.31 -6.50
CA GLN A 371 24.84 23.64 -6.13
C GLN A 371 25.05 24.50 -7.38
N VAL A 372 24.97 25.81 -7.19
CA VAL A 372 25.27 26.82 -8.22
C VAL A 372 26.33 27.78 -7.71
N GLU A 373 27.25 28.17 -8.60
CA GLU A 373 28.19 29.23 -8.31
C GLU A 373 27.45 30.57 -8.30
N ARG A 374 27.56 31.29 -7.18
CA ARG A 374 27.07 32.66 -7.03
C ARG A 374 28.20 33.62 -6.71
N VAL A 375 28.17 34.75 -7.40
CA VAL A 375 29.09 35.87 -7.15
C VAL A 375 28.54 36.68 -5.98
N ARG A 376 29.26 36.71 -4.87
CA ARG A 376 28.94 37.50 -3.69
C ARG A 376 29.83 38.74 -3.64
N THR A 377 29.20 39.91 -3.68
CA THR A 377 29.90 41.20 -3.55
C THR A 377 29.72 41.75 -2.13
N THR A 378 30.80 41.85 -1.38
CA THR A 378 30.82 42.47 -0.06
C THR A 378 31.31 43.90 -0.21
N LYS A 379 30.48 44.86 0.22
CA LYS A 379 30.86 46.29 0.29
C LYS A 379 31.11 46.66 1.74
N THR A 380 32.31 47.13 2.05
CA THR A 380 32.69 47.60 3.37
C THR A 380 32.86 49.12 3.34
N THR A 381 32.19 49.79 4.26
CA THR A 381 32.30 51.23 4.47
C THR A 381 32.85 51.47 5.87
N THR A 382 34.04 52.07 5.97
CA THR A 382 34.64 52.46 7.26
C THR A 382 34.34 53.93 7.56
N GLY A 383 33.83 54.21 8.75
CA GLY A 383 33.54 55.56 9.23
C GLY A 383 34.74 56.21 9.91
N GLY A 384 35.14 57.39 9.43
CA GLY A 384 36.20 58.26 9.96
C GLY A 384 36.45 59.45 9.01
N ASP A 385 37.26 60.45 9.41
CA ASP A 385 37.52 61.70 8.66
C ASP A 385 38.12 61.51 7.25
N ARG A 386 38.55 60.29 6.91
CA ARG A 386 38.84 59.85 5.54
C ARG A 386 38.14 58.51 5.29
N GLY A 387 36.83 58.55 5.13
CA GLY A 387 36.03 57.35 4.84
C GLY A 387 36.51 56.65 3.57
N GLY A 388 36.70 55.32 3.66
CA GLY A 388 37.10 54.47 2.54
C GLY A 388 35.97 53.52 2.15
N HIS A 389 35.78 53.32 0.85
CA HIS A 389 34.89 52.30 0.31
C HIS A 389 35.72 51.18 -0.30
N SER A 390 35.54 49.96 0.20
CA SER A 390 36.15 48.76 -0.37
C SER A 390 35.05 47.83 -0.88
N THR A 391 35.25 47.27 -2.07
CA THR A 391 34.36 46.26 -2.66
C THR A 391 35.18 45.01 -2.96
N ALA A 392 34.84 43.91 -2.30
CA ALA A 392 35.44 42.59 -2.54
C ALA A 392 34.40 41.68 -3.20
N THR A 393 34.80 40.94 -4.22
CA THR A 393 33.95 39.99 -4.92
C THR A 393 34.51 38.59 -4.74
N HIS A 394 33.67 37.67 -4.25
CA HIS A 394 34.04 36.28 -4.02
C HIS A 394 33.03 35.35 -4.70
N MET A 395 33.49 34.27 -5.32
CA MET A 395 32.61 33.21 -5.81
C MET A 395 32.38 32.20 -4.69
N ALA A 396 31.12 31.82 -4.48
CA ALA A 396 30.72 30.81 -3.51
C ALA A 396 29.76 29.82 -4.15
N LEU A 397 29.92 28.53 -3.83
CA LEU A 397 28.94 27.51 -4.16
C LEU A 397 27.79 27.58 -3.14
N GLU A 398 26.57 27.75 -3.64
CA GLU A 398 25.35 27.77 -2.83
C GLU A 398 24.38 26.68 -3.33
N PRO A 399 23.65 25.99 -2.45
CA PRO A 399 22.61 25.04 -2.87
C PRO A 399 21.60 25.70 -3.81
N VAL A 400 21.18 24.98 -4.85
CA VAL A 400 20.11 25.44 -5.77
C VAL A 400 18.83 25.72 -5.00
N LEU A 401 18.51 24.85 -4.05
CA LEU A 401 17.38 24.97 -3.15
C LEU A 401 17.82 24.48 -1.76
N ARG A 402 17.66 25.32 -0.74
CA ARG A 402 18.01 24.97 0.64
C ARG A 402 16.92 24.12 1.28
N GLY A 403 17.28 23.33 2.29
CA GLY A 403 16.32 22.51 3.04
C GLY A 403 15.16 23.30 3.66
N ASP A 404 15.39 24.53 4.13
CA ASP A 404 14.32 25.40 4.65
C ASP A 404 13.43 26.01 3.55
N GLU A 405 13.95 26.21 2.33
CA GLU A 405 13.17 26.62 1.17
C GLU A 405 12.26 25.46 0.71
N ILE A 406 12.78 24.23 0.68
CA ILE A 406 11.98 23.02 0.42
C ILE A 406 10.87 22.88 1.46
N ARG A 407 11.22 23.04 2.75
CA ARG A 407 10.25 22.96 3.85
C ARG A 407 9.15 24.02 3.74
N SER A 408 9.48 25.21 3.28
CA SER A 408 8.57 26.36 3.23
C SER A 408 7.88 26.54 1.88
N LEU A 409 7.97 25.55 0.99
CA LEU A 409 7.21 25.55 -0.25
C LEU A 409 5.71 25.82 0.03
N PRO A 410 5.08 26.76 -0.69
CA PRO A 410 3.69 27.10 -0.47
C PRO A 410 2.77 25.90 -0.70
N GLU A 411 1.54 25.99 -0.18
CA GLU A 411 0.53 24.98 -0.47
C GLU A 411 0.32 24.82 -1.99
N GLY A 412 0.10 23.58 -2.43
CA GLY A 412 -0.02 23.25 -3.85
C GLY A 412 1.29 23.28 -4.62
N HIS A 413 2.42 23.56 -3.97
CA HIS A 413 3.74 23.48 -4.58
C HIS A 413 4.54 22.31 -4.00
N ALA A 414 5.33 21.68 -4.85
CA ALA A 414 6.22 20.59 -4.48
C ALA A 414 7.54 20.68 -5.25
N LEU A 415 8.62 20.21 -4.63
CA LEU A 415 9.86 19.91 -5.32
C LEU A 415 9.66 18.63 -6.13
N LEU A 416 9.96 18.68 -7.41
CA LEU A 416 10.00 17.55 -8.32
C LEU A 416 11.46 17.32 -8.75
N LEU A 417 11.96 16.11 -8.49
CA LEU A 417 13.16 15.57 -9.12
C LEU A 417 12.73 14.39 -9.99
N ALA A 418 12.91 14.48 -11.31
CA ALA A 418 12.41 13.51 -12.26
C ALA A 418 13.47 13.13 -13.29
N ASP A 419 13.92 11.87 -13.24
CA ASP A 419 14.96 11.32 -14.12
C ASP A 419 16.19 12.26 -14.19
N THR A 420 16.49 12.81 -15.37
CA THR A 420 17.64 13.69 -15.61
C THR A 420 17.27 15.16 -15.70
N LEU A 421 16.03 15.53 -15.37
CA LEU A 421 15.60 16.92 -15.39
C LEU A 421 16.26 17.71 -14.25
N PRO A 422 16.59 18.99 -14.47
CA PRO A 422 16.94 19.89 -13.38
C PRO A 422 15.84 19.90 -12.31
N PRO A 423 16.16 20.23 -11.04
CA PRO A 423 15.15 20.35 -10.00
C PRO A 423 14.06 21.35 -10.38
N VAL A 424 12.79 20.95 -10.29
CA VAL A 424 11.65 21.80 -10.64
C VAL A 424 10.76 22.00 -9.43
N VAL A 425 10.37 23.25 -9.15
CA VAL A 425 9.22 23.51 -8.28
C VAL A 425 7.97 23.39 -9.14
N THR A 426 7.20 22.32 -8.93
CA THR A 426 5.95 22.06 -9.64
C THR A 426 4.75 22.55 -8.83
N ARG A 427 3.72 23.03 -9.52
CA ARG A 427 2.40 23.35 -8.96
C ARG A 427 1.44 22.22 -9.27
N LEU A 428 0.88 21.65 -8.21
CA LEU A 428 -0.10 20.58 -8.20
C LEU A 428 -1.45 21.17 -7.77
N ASP A 429 -2.26 21.52 -8.76
CA ASP A 429 -3.59 22.07 -8.53
C ASP A 429 -4.51 21.01 -7.93
N GLY A 430 -5.32 21.40 -6.94
CA GLY A 430 -6.29 20.49 -6.33
C GLY A 430 -7.48 20.28 -7.24
N MET A 431 -8.12 19.10 -7.14
CA MET A 431 -9.30 18.77 -7.94
C MET A 431 -10.47 19.76 -7.79
N TRP A 432 -10.53 20.52 -6.69
CA TRP A 432 -11.53 21.58 -6.50
C TRP A 432 -11.41 22.75 -7.47
N THR A 433 -10.33 22.81 -8.24
CA THR A 433 -10.14 23.78 -9.32
C THR A 433 -10.68 23.29 -10.66
N TRP A 434 -11.14 22.04 -10.75
CA TRP A 434 -11.64 21.45 -12.00
C TRP A 434 -13.09 21.87 -12.25
N ASP A 435 -13.45 22.05 -13.52
CA ASP A 435 -14.83 22.37 -13.92
C ASP A 435 -15.83 21.29 -13.46
N SER A 436 -15.38 20.03 -13.38
CA SER A 436 -16.20 18.90 -12.92
C SER A 436 -16.27 18.75 -11.40
N TRP A 437 -15.72 19.67 -10.60
CA TRP A 437 -15.65 19.50 -9.14
C TRP A 437 -17.04 19.36 -8.51
N SER A 438 -18.01 20.18 -8.91
CA SER A 438 -19.37 20.11 -8.36
C SER A 438 -20.07 18.78 -8.63
N GLU A 439 -19.77 18.14 -9.76
CA GLU A 439 -20.29 16.80 -10.10
C GLU A 439 -19.62 15.73 -9.22
N ILE A 440 -18.30 15.82 -9.06
CA ILE A 440 -17.53 14.93 -8.18
C ILE A 440 -18.04 15.02 -6.75
N GLU A 441 -18.27 16.23 -6.23
CA GLU A 441 -18.86 16.41 -4.89
C GLU A 441 -20.22 15.74 -4.77
N GLY A 442 -21.09 15.84 -5.79
CA GLY A 442 -22.37 15.13 -5.84
C GLY A 442 -22.19 13.62 -5.67
N HIS A 443 -21.31 13.00 -6.45
CA HIS A 443 -21.03 11.57 -6.35
C HIS A 443 -20.41 11.15 -5.00
N VAL A 444 -19.60 12.01 -4.39
CA VAL A 444 -19.08 11.80 -3.03
C VAL A 444 -20.24 11.75 -2.03
N TYR A 445 -21.21 12.65 -2.12
CA TYR A 445 -22.40 12.65 -1.25
C TYR A 445 -23.24 11.38 -1.45
N ASP A 446 -23.50 10.99 -2.69
CA ASP A 446 -24.27 9.77 -3.01
C ASP A 446 -23.62 8.52 -2.41
N LEU A 447 -22.30 8.38 -2.54
CA LEU A 447 -21.56 7.25 -1.97
C LEU A 447 -21.63 7.24 -0.44
N ARG A 448 -21.52 8.40 0.20
CA ARG A 448 -21.61 8.52 1.66
C ARG A 448 -23.00 8.13 2.16
N GLU A 449 -24.06 8.56 1.48
CA GLU A 449 -25.43 8.18 1.80
C GLU A 449 -25.65 6.66 1.63
N ALA A 450 -25.18 6.08 0.52
CA ALA A 450 -25.26 4.65 0.28
C ALA A 450 -24.53 3.82 1.36
N ASN A 451 -23.34 4.28 1.77
CA ASN A 451 -22.58 3.65 2.85
C ASN A 451 -23.33 3.72 4.19
N GLU A 452 -23.96 4.84 4.51
CA GLU A 452 -24.71 5.00 5.76
C GLU A 452 -25.98 4.16 5.78
N ALA A 453 -26.69 4.09 4.65
CA ALA A 453 -27.83 3.20 4.47
C ALA A 453 -27.43 1.73 4.67
N GLU A 454 -26.28 1.32 4.12
CA GLU A 454 -25.79 -0.05 4.28
C GLU A 454 -25.37 -0.36 5.73
N ARG A 455 -24.68 0.55 6.42
CA ARG A 455 -24.38 0.38 7.85
C ARG A 455 -25.65 0.22 8.67
N SER A 456 -26.69 1.01 8.35
CA SER A 456 -28.00 0.91 9.01
C SER A 456 -28.65 -0.45 8.77
N ARG A 457 -28.59 -0.99 7.54
CA ARG A 457 -29.07 -2.35 7.21
C ARG A 457 -28.32 -3.42 8.00
N GLN A 458 -27.00 -3.37 8.03
CA GLN A 458 -26.17 -4.33 8.78
C GLN A 458 -26.43 -4.27 10.28
N ALA A 459 -26.60 -3.07 10.84
CA ALA A 459 -26.92 -2.88 12.25
C ALA A 459 -28.33 -3.40 12.61
N ALA A 460 -29.31 -3.29 11.70
CA ALA A 460 -30.62 -3.89 11.86
C ALA A 460 -30.53 -5.44 11.80
N GLY A 461 -29.78 -5.99 10.85
CA GLY A 461 -29.55 -7.43 10.74
C GLY A 461 -28.94 -8.05 12.00
N LYS A 462 -27.90 -7.41 12.56
CA LYS A 462 -27.28 -7.84 13.83
C LYS A 462 -28.27 -7.82 15.01
N ARG A 463 -29.13 -6.80 15.09
CA ARG A 463 -30.18 -6.70 16.12
C ARG A 463 -31.19 -7.83 15.99
N ASN A 464 -31.64 -8.13 14.77
CA ASN A 464 -32.57 -9.24 14.51
C ASN A 464 -31.95 -10.59 14.87
N GLN A 465 -30.69 -10.82 14.52
CA GLN A 465 -29.98 -12.06 14.88
C GLN A 465 -29.83 -12.22 16.40
N ALA A 466 -29.52 -11.15 17.12
CA ALA A 466 -29.43 -11.16 18.58
C ALA A 466 -30.79 -11.46 19.23
N GLN A 467 -31.87 -10.86 18.72
CA GLN A 467 -33.24 -11.13 19.20
C GLN A 467 -33.66 -12.58 18.94
N ALA A 468 -33.37 -13.12 17.74
CA ALA A 468 -33.63 -14.51 17.42
C ALA A 468 -32.88 -15.47 18.36
N HIS A 469 -31.59 -15.20 18.61
CA HIS A 469 -30.78 -16.00 19.54
C HIS A 469 -31.33 -15.95 20.97
N ALA A 470 -31.71 -14.76 21.47
CA ALA A 470 -32.30 -14.60 22.79
C ALA A 470 -33.64 -15.37 22.93
N ALA A 471 -34.47 -15.36 21.88
CA ALA A 471 -35.72 -16.12 21.85
C ALA A 471 -35.47 -17.65 21.89
N THR A 472 -34.51 -18.15 21.10
CA THR A 472 -34.11 -19.56 21.12
C THR A 472 -33.60 -19.98 22.50
N TRP A 473 -32.79 -19.13 23.14
CA TRP A 473 -32.25 -19.41 24.47
C TRP A 473 -33.33 -19.43 25.56
N ALA A 474 -34.31 -18.52 25.50
CA ALA A 474 -35.44 -18.50 26.42
C ALA A 474 -36.30 -19.79 26.31
N ILE A 475 -36.48 -20.32 25.11
CA ILE A 475 -37.16 -21.60 24.88
C ILE A 475 -36.36 -22.76 25.52
N HIS A 476 -35.04 -22.79 25.33
CA HIS A 476 -34.20 -23.81 25.95
C HIS A 476 -34.21 -23.75 27.48
N GLN A 477 -34.21 -22.56 28.09
CA GLN A 477 -34.34 -22.43 29.54
C GLN A 477 -35.70 -22.88 30.05
N GLY A 478 -36.79 -22.51 29.36
CA GLY A 478 -38.14 -22.95 29.71
C GLY A 478 -38.29 -24.48 29.64
N ALA A 479 -37.66 -25.12 28.65
CA ALA A 479 -37.65 -26.58 28.50
C ALA A 479 -36.74 -27.31 29.51
N ALA A 480 -35.74 -26.64 30.06
CA ALA A 480 -34.87 -27.20 31.12
C ALA A 480 -35.43 -27.00 32.54
N ALA A 481 -36.41 -26.11 32.70
CA ALA A 481 -37.08 -25.82 33.97
C ALA A 481 -38.40 -26.60 34.16
N ALA A 482 -38.93 -27.19 33.08
CA ALA A 482 -40.06 -28.12 33.08
C ALA A 482 -39.55 -29.57 33.13
#